data_AF-K0RWY8-F1
#
_entry.id   AF-K0RWY8-F1
#
_cell.length_a   1.000
_cell.length_b   1.000
_cell.length_c   1.000
_cell.angle_alpha   90.00
_cell.angle_beta   90.00
_cell.angle_gamma   90.00
#
_symmetry.space_group_name_H-M   'P 1'
#
loop_
_entity.id
_entity.type
_entity.pdbx_description
1 polymer ?
#
loop_
_entity_poly.entity_id
_entity_poly.type
_entity_poly.pdbx_seq_one_letter_code
_entity_poly.pdbx_strand_id
1 'polypeptide(L)'
;MAETGDDAVTAVTELTCGICLEDSKDPLSLPCGHSFCAGCLDEWRSRYGVEEEMRRKCPICRAWIPPSKEMVTTLQTYQIRKQMLEDNNRTSSEEYRDICRLLAQAEEKVGADWDGVTILEDNNDTPPVFMPDYIHEATLNGDIKSVLRWINLNRTEDRANATSKAEHADLSALQIAALGIQPALVTLLLQLGADIDQRISDGSTSISLLIHSGRIASAEERDLIRLLLSWGASFFSEGDSSKRECVDVARNDNNHEIADLVDSELGGRRCEIVNLSP
;
A
#
# COMPACT_ATOMS: atom_id res chain seq x y z
N MET A 1 16.08 62.10 4.87
CA MET A 1 14.84 61.48 4.39
C MET A 1 15.17 60.04 4.11
N ALA A 2 14.40 59.14 4.71
CA ALA A 2 14.71 57.74 4.92
C ALA A 2 14.63 56.88 3.64
N GLU A 3 15.37 55.78 3.69
CA GLU A 3 15.32 54.54 2.91
C GLU A 3 13.89 53.96 2.87
N THR A 4 13.44 53.18 1.89
CA THR A 4 13.82 51.79 1.52
C THR A 4 13.33 51.51 0.08
N GLY A 5 13.88 50.63 -0.77
CA GLY A 5 14.39 49.29 -0.52
C GLY A 5 13.24 48.29 -0.68
N ASP A 6 12.86 47.96 -1.92
CA ASP A 6 11.82 46.96 -2.22
C ASP A 6 12.50 45.71 -2.81
N ASP A 7 13.03 44.88 -1.90
CA ASP A 7 13.48 43.53 -2.20
C ASP A 7 12.25 42.68 -2.49
N ALA A 8 12.04 42.39 -3.78
CA ALA A 8 11.16 41.31 -4.20
C ALA A 8 11.80 39.97 -3.77
N VAL A 9 11.60 39.62 -2.49
CA VAL A 9 11.76 38.26 -1.98
C VAL A 9 10.66 37.43 -2.63
N THR A 10 10.96 36.89 -3.81
CA THR A 10 10.29 35.68 -4.28
C THR A 10 10.39 34.65 -3.16
N ALA A 11 9.26 34.29 -2.58
CA ALA A 11 9.13 33.15 -1.68
C ALA A 11 9.48 31.87 -2.46
N VAL A 12 10.77 31.60 -2.61
CA VAL A 12 11.32 30.31 -3.02
C VAL A 12 11.51 29.52 -1.74
N THR A 13 10.44 28.95 -1.23
CA THR A 13 10.50 27.98 -0.14
C THR A 13 9.61 26.80 -0.50
N GLU A 14 10.22 25.62 -0.56
CA GLU A 14 9.62 24.35 -0.12
C GLU A 14 8.82 23.48 -1.12
N LEU A 15 9.23 23.37 -2.38
CA LEU A 15 8.63 22.37 -3.29
C LEU A 15 9.64 21.44 -3.98
N THR A 16 10.93 21.53 -3.68
CA THR A 16 11.95 20.66 -4.30
C THR A 16 12.35 19.52 -3.38
N CYS A 17 12.33 18.29 -3.88
CA CYS A 17 12.69 17.10 -3.13
C CYS A 17 14.19 17.07 -2.82
N GLY A 18 14.58 16.88 -1.56
CA GLY A 18 15.98 16.82 -1.14
C GLY A 18 16.78 15.61 -1.62
N ILE A 19 16.16 14.67 -2.34
CA ILE A 19 16.81 13.46 -2.90
C ILE A 19 16.91 13.57 -4.43
N CYS A 20 15.77 13.71 -5.14
CA CYS A 20 15.78 13.77 -6.60
C CYS A 20 16.02 15.18 -7.16
N LEU A 21 15.93 16.22 -6.33
CA LEU A 21 16.12 17.63 -6.69
C LEU A 21 15.11 18.15 -7.73
N GLU A 22 14.02 17.41 -7.97
CA GLU A 22 12.87 17.81 -8.79
C GLU A 22 11.74 18.38 -7.93
N ASP A 23 10.70 18.91 -8.57
CA ASP A 23 9.45 19.28 -7.91
C ASP A 23 8.85 18.05 -7.21
N SER A 24 8.58 18.19 -5.91
CA SER A 24 8.13 17.12 -5.04
C SER A 24 6.75 16.61 -5.47
N LYS A 25 6.69 15.31 -5.76
CA LYS A 25 5.44 14.56 -5.94
C LYS A 25 5.08 13.95 -4.58
N ASP A 26 3.92 14.32 -4.05
CA ASP A 26 3.47 13.94 -2.71
C ASP A 26 4.55 14.23 -1.65
N PRO A 27 4.86 15.52 -1.41
CA PRO A 27 5.92 15.90 -0.49
C PRO A 27 5.61 15.35 0.90
N LEU A 28 6.61 14.77 1.56
CA LEU A 28 6.61 14.45 2.98
C LEU A 28 7.55 15.42 3.69
N SER A 29 7.01 16.15 4.67
CA SER A 29 7.78 17.09 5.47
C SER A 29 8.25 16.42 6.76
N LEU A 30 9.56 16.27 6.91
CA LEU A 30 10.13 15.67 8.11
C LEU A 30 10.09 16.65 9.30
N PRO A 31 10.10 16.16 10.56
CA PRO A 31 10.19 17.03 11.74
C PRO A 31 11.44 17.93 11.78
N CYS A 32 12.49 17.57 11.04
CA CYS A 32 13.69 18.38 10.89
C CYS A 32 13.58 19.51 9.86
N GLY A 33 12.42 19.66 9.20
CA GLY A 33 12.12 20.70 8.21
C GLY A 33 12.53 20.37 6.77
N HIS A 34 13.11 19.19 6.50
CA HIS A 34 13.44 18.78 5.13
C HIS A 34 12.27 18.05 4.48
N SER A 35 12.07 18.30 3.17
CA SER A 35 10.99 17.69 2.39
C SER A 35 11.52 16.79 1.27
N PHE A 36 10.80 15.69 1.03
CA PHE A 36 11.14 14.67 0.03
C PHE A 36 9.87 14.15 -0.65
N CYS A 37 9.95 13.66 -1.89
CA CYS A 37 8.88 12.83 -2.45
C CYS A 37 8.69 11.58 -1.58
N ALA A 38 7.45 11.14 -1.37
CA ALA A 38 7.15 9.90 -0.66
C ALA A 38 7.99 8.71 -1.17
N GLY A 39 7.94 8.44 -2.48
CA GLY A 39 8.71 7.36 -3.08
C GLY A 39 10.23 7.49 -2.96
N CYS A 40 10.77 8.72 -2.96
CA CYS A 40 12.22 8.92 -2.74
C CYS A 40 12.63 8.59 -1.31
N LEU A 41 11.79 8.96 -0.33
CA LEU A 41 12.05 8.66 1.07
C LEU A 41 11.93 7.16 1.35
N ASP A 42 11.00 6.46 0.70
CA ASP A 42 10.86 5.01 0.81
C ASP A 42 12.05 4.28 0.20
N GLU A 43 12.51 4.70 -0.98
CA GLU A 43 13.73 4.15 -1.59
C GLU A 43 14.96 4.37 -0.69
N TRP A 44 15.06 5.53 -0.04
CA TRP A 44 16.10 5.79 0.96
C TRP A 44 16.05 4.80 2.12
N ARG A 45 14.85 4.52 2.66
CA ARG A 45 14.65 3.52 3.72
C ARG A 45 14.96 2.10 3.26
N SER A 46 14.76 1.77 1.99
CA SER A 46 15.02 0.41 1.44
C SER A 46 16.42 0.23 0.85
N ARG A 47 17.28 1.25 0.84
CA ARG A 47 18.58 1.20 0.15
C ARG A 47 19.53 0.16 0.75
N TYR A 48 20.00 -0.76 -0.09
CA TYR A 48 21.02 -1.76 0.27
C TYR A 48 22.39 -1.11 0.51
N GLY A 49 23.14 -1.64 1.48
CA GLY A 49 24.52 -1.18 1.80
C GLY A 49 24.61 0.06 2.69
N VAL A 50 23.48 0.62 3.12
CA VAL A 50 23.41 1.66 4.16
C VAL A 50 23.17 0.96 5.50
N GLU A 51 23.91 1.37 6.55
CA GLU A 51 23.68 0.88 7.91
C GLU A 51 22.20 1.11 8.30
N GLU A 52 21.55 0.13 8.92
CA GLU A 52 20.13 0.18 9.28
C GLU A 52 19.76 1.43 10.10
N GLU A 53 20.68 1.92 10.92
CA GLU A 53 20.50 3.14 11.70
C GLU A 53 20.44 4.41 10.82
N MET A 54 21.12 4.42 9.68
CA MET A 54 21.15 5.56 8.74
C MET A 54 19.89 5.62 7.87
N ARG A 55 19.20 4.50 7.63
CA ARG A 55 17.93 4.46 6.90
C ARG A 55 16.80 5.21 7.62
N ARG A 56 16.91 5.34 8.95
CA ARG A 56 16.00 6.11 9.83
C ARG A 56 16.48 7.54 10.09
N LYS A 57 17.49 8.01 9.35
CA LYS A 57 18.05 9.35 9.48
C LYS A 57 17.86 10.15 8.20
N CYS A 58 17.54 11.43 8.36
CA CYS A 58 17.35 12.37 7.27
C CYS A 58 18.60 12.37 6.36
N PRO A 59 18.45 12.22 5.03
CA PRO A 59 19.58 12.24 4.09
C PRO A 59 20.43 13.51 4.17
N ILE A 60 19.84 14.63 4.61
CA ILE A 60 20.48 15.95 4.63
C ILE A 60 21.14 16.21 5.99
N CYS A 61 20.37 16.16 7.07
CA CYS A 61 20.84 16.58 8.40
C CYS A 61 21.04 15.45 9.40
N ARG A 62 20.74 14.20 9.01
CA ARG A 62 20.83 12.99 9.83
C ARG A 62 19.98 12.97 11.10
N ALA A 63 19.04 13.91 11.23
CA ALA A 63 18.02 13.86 12.27
C ALA A 63 17.14 12.61 12.10
N TRP A 64 16.62 12.08 13.20
CA TRP A 64 15.73 10.92 13.18
C TRP A 64 14.47 11.19 12.33
N ILE A 65 14.04 10.17 11.60
CA ILE A 65 12.83 10.14 10.79
C ILE A 65 11.82 9.23 11.49
N PRO A 66 10.63 9.73 11.86
CA PRO A 66 9.57 8.86 12.37
C PRO A 66 9.16 7.76 11.35
N PRO A 67 8.61 6.64 11.82
CA PRO A 67 8.00 5.64 10.94
C PRO A 67 6.77 6.24 10.24
N SER A 68 6.48 5.77 9.02
CA SER A 68 5.25 6.16 8.32
C SER A 68 4.03 5.50 8.95
N LYS A 69 2.84 6.01 8.63
CA LYS A 69 1.57 5.41 9.04
C LYS A 69 1.47 3.94 8.59
N GLU A 70 1.85 3.64 7.36
CA GLU A 70 1.84 2.27 6.82
C GLU A 70 2.76 1.32 7.61
N MET A 71 3.96 1.77 7.97
CA MET A 71 4.89 0.96 8.78
C MET A 71 4.29 0.61 10.14
N VAL A 72 3.66 1.58 10.80
CA VAL A 72 3.02 1.37 12.10
C VAL A 72 1.78 0.49 11.99
N THR A 73 0.94 0.69 10.96
CA THR A 73 -0.20 -0.18 10.69
C THR A 73 0.24 -1.62 10.45
N THR A 74 1.28 -1.84 9.63
CA THR A 74 1.85 -3.17 9.38
C THR A 74 2.36 -3.84 10.67
N LEU A 75 3.06 -3.09 11.53
CA LEU A 75 3.51 -3.59 12.83
C LEU A 75 2.32 -4.03 13.70
N GLN A 76 1.31 -3.16 13.84
CA GLN A 76 0.11 -3.43 14.65
C GLN A 76 -0.67 -4.64 14.13
N THR A 77 -0.81 -4.76 12.81
CA THR A 77 -1.39 -5.92 12.14
C THR A 77 -0.73 -7.24 12.58
N TYR A 78 0.60 -7.31 12.52
CA TYR A 78 1.31 -8.53 12.91
C TYR A 78 1.21 -8.81 14.41
N GLN A 79 1.19 -7.76 15.26
CA GLN A 79 0.95 -7.91 16.70
C GLN A 79 -0.43 -8.52 16.99
N ILE A 80 -1.49 -8.01 16.36
CA ILE A 80 -2.85 -8.54 16.51
C ILE A 80 -2.92 -10.00 16.03
N ARG A 81 -2.35 -10.29 14.86
CA ARG A 81 -2.38 -11.64 14.29
C ARG A 81 -1.60 -12.66 15.13
N LYS A 82 -0.45 -12.25 15.68
CA LYS A 82 0.31 -13.06 16.64
C LYS A 82 -0.56 -13.39 17.86
N GLN A 83 -1.20 -12.37 18.46
CA GLN A 83 -2.07 -12.55 19.61
C GLN A 83 -3.24 -13.51 19.31
N MET A 84 -3.89 -13.35 18.16
CA MET A 84 -4.97 -14.26 17.73
C MET A 84 -4.50 -15.71 17.61
N LEU A 85 -3.29 -15.94 17.09
CA LEU A 85 -2.74 -17.30 16.99
C LEU A 85 -2.38 -17.89 18.36
N GLU A 86 -1.89 -17.05 19.28
CA GLU A 86 -1.63 -17.44 20.67
C GLU A 86 -2.92 -17.82 21.40
N ASP A 87 -3.96 -16.99 21.29
CA ASP A 87 -5.28 -17.22 21.90
C ASP A 87 -5.93 -18.51 21.38
N ASN A 88 -5.71 -18.83 20.11
CA ASN A 88 -6.20 -20.05 19.47
C ASN A 88 -5.27 -21.28 19.67
N ASN A 89 -4.20 -21.16 20.47
CA ASN A 89 -3.20 -22.22 20.69
C ASN A 89 -2.54 -22.75 19.40
N ARG A 90 -2.42 -21.91 18.37
CA ARG A 90 -1.79 -22.23 17.07
C ARG A 90 -0.29 -21.89 17.05
N THR A 91 0.36 -21.81 18.21
CA THR A 91 1.76 -21.36 18.37
C THR A 91 2.81 -22.29 17.75
N SER A 92 2.45 -23.53 17.39
CA SER A 92 3.32 -24.47 16.68
C SER A 92 3.13 -24.45 15.16
N SER A 93 2.16 -23.68 14.64
CA SER A 93 1.89 -23.60 13.21
C SER A 93 3.03 -22.94 12.43
N GLU A 94 3.10 -23.23 11.14
CA GLU A 94 3.98 -22.51 10.21
C GLU A 94 3.61 -21.03 10.15
N GLU A 95 2.32 -20.73 10.04
CA GLU A 95 1.77 -19.38 10.11
C GLU A 95 2.28 -18.58 11.33
N TYR A 96 2.32 -19.18 12.52
CA TYR A 96 2.84 -18.50 13.71
C TYR A 96 4.34 -18.19 13.60
N ARG A 97 5.14 -19.10 13.03
CA ARG A 97 6.57 -18.88 12.81
C ARG A 97 6.79 -17.75 11.81
N ASP A 98 5.98 -17.69 10.76
CA ASP A 98 6.03 -16.62 9.77
C ASP A 98 5.63 -15.27 10.36
N ILE A 99 4.52 -15.22 11.09
CA ILE A 99 4.10 -13.99 11.77
C ILE A 99 5.18 -13.49 12.75
N CYS A 100 5.83 -14.38 13.52
CA CYS A 100 6.94 -13.97 14.39
C CYS A 100 8.12 -13.36 13.61
N ARG A 101 8.46 -13.94 12.44
CA ARG A 101 9.53 -13.44 11.57
C ARG A 101 9.17 -12.07 10.98
N LEU A 102 7.95 -11.91 10.51
CA LEU A 102 7.44 -10.68 9.91
C LEU A 102 7.33 -9.55 10.93
N LEU A 103 6.87 -9.89 12.14
CA LEU A 103 6.84 -8.97 13.26
C LEU A 103 8.24 -8.44 13.58
N ALA A 104 9.24 -9.32 13.65
CA ALA A 104 10.62 -8.89 13.89
C ALA A 104 11.16 -7.95 12.79
N GLN A 105 10.81 -8.21 11.52
CA GLN A 105 11.17 -7.33 10.40
C GLN A 105 10.46 -5.97 10.47
N ALA A 106 9.18 -5.95 10.84
CA ALA A 106 8.43 -4.73 11.05
C ALA A 106 8.99 -3.90 12.22
N GLU A 107 9.34 -4.55 13.34
CA GLU A 107 9.99 -3.93 14.50
C GLU A 107 11.34 -3.31 14.13
N GLU A 108 12.14 -4.00 13.32
CA GLU A 108 13.42 -3.49 12.81
C GLU A 108 13.23 -2.23 11.95
N LYS A 109 12.26 -2.27 11.02
CA LYS A 109 11.92 -1.13 10.14
C LYS A 109 11.46 0.09 10.93
N VAL A 110 10.58 -0.11 11.91
CA VAL A 110 10.08 0.96 12.79
C VAL A 110 11.19 1.52 13.67
N GLY A 111 12.06 0.63 14.15
CA GLY A 111 13.21 0.97 14.97
C GLY A 111 12.92 0.93 16.47
N ALA A 112 13.90 0.42 17.23
CA ALA A 112 13.81 0.29 18.68
C ALA A 112 13.72 1.63 19.45
N ASP A 113 13.98 2.74 18.77
CA ASP A 113 13.93 4.11 19.28
C ASP A 113 12.55 4.77 19.13
N TRP A 114 11.60 4.10 18.47
CA TRP A 114 10.24 4.58 18.35
C TRP A 114 9.49 4.57 19.69
N ASP A 115 8.78 5.65 19.99
CA ASP A 115 8.10 5.89 21.28
C ASP A 115 6.68 5.27 21.37
N GLY A 116 6.24 4.60 20.30
CA GLY A 116 4.90 3.99 20.22
C GLY A 116 3.79 4.93 19.74
N VAL A 117 4.08 6.22 19.51
CA VAL A 117 3.05 7.23 19.21
C VAL A 117 3.42 8.14 18.04
N THR A 118 4.69 8.48 17.87
CA THR A 118 5.13 9.45 16.87
C THR A 118 5.13 8.84 15.48
N ILE A 119 4.28 9.35 14.57
CA ILE A 119 4.16 8.90 13.19
C ILE A 119 4.52 10.07 12.26
N LEU A 120 5.17 9.77 11.14
CA LEU A 120 5.35 10.75 10.08
C LEU A 120 3.98 11.04 9.45
N GLU A 121 3.49 12.26 9.64
CA GLU A 121 2.24 12.69 9.04
C GLU A 121 2.42 12.79 7.52
N ASP A 122 1.48 12.18 6.80
CA ASP A 122 1.37 12.38 5.37
C ASP A 122 0.73 13.77 5.18
N ASN A 123 1.26 14.60 4.29
CA ASN A 123 0.68 15.94 3.99
C ASN A 123 -0.76 15.86 3.39
N ASN A 124 -1.31 14.66 3.25
CA ASN A 124 -2.64 14.40 2.73
C ASN A 124 -3.64 14.27 3.90
N ASP A 125 -4.04 15.43 4.44
CA ASP A 125 -5.03 15.59 5.53
C ASP A 125 -6.46 15.13 5.16
N THR A 126 -6.66 14.31 4.14
CA THR A 126 -7.98 13.77 3.81
C THR A 126 -8.37 12.73 4.86
N PRO A 127 -9.40 12.99 5.69
CA PRO A 127 -9.86 12.02 6.66
C PRO A 127 -10.32 10.75 5.94
N PRO A 128 -10.11 9.56 6.54
CA PRO A 128 -10.54 8.31 5.95
C PRO A 128 -12.05 8.32 5.71
N VAL A 129 -12.46 7.93 4.51
CA VAL A 129 -13.86 7.91 4.10
C VAL A 129 -14.38 6.48 4.28
N PHE A 130 -15.46 6.33 5.04
CA PHE A 130 -16.07 5.02 5.23
C PHE A 130 -17.24 4.83 4.27
N MET A 131 -17.28 3.69 3.59
CA MET A 131 -18.42 3.33 2.76
C MET A 131 -19.60 2.85 3.61
N PRO A 132 -20.84 3.29 3.31
CA PRO A 132 -22.03 2.73 3.92
C PRO A 132 -22.28 1.27 3.52
N ASP A 133 -22.98 0.52 4.38
CA ASP A 133 -23.25 -0.91 4.18
C ASP A 133 -24.00 -1.20 2.86
N TYR A 134 -24.90 -0.32 2.43
CA TYR A 134 -25.58 -0.49 1.14
C TYR A 134 -24.64 -0.31 -0.07
N ILE A 135 -23.56 0.46 0.08
CA ILE A 135 -22.50 0.58 -0.94
C ILE A 135 -21.58 -0.63 -0.91
N HIS A 136 -21.25 -1.15 0.28
CA HIS A 136 -20.55 -2.42 0.41
C HIS A 136 -21.28 -3.53 -0.37
N GLU A 137 -22.58 -3.72 -0.11
CA GLU A 137 -23.40 -4.71 -0.82
C GLU A 137 -23.52 -4.43 -2.32
N ALA A 138 -23.70 -3.17 -2.72
CA ALA A 138 -23.72 -2.79 -4.13
C ALA A 138 -22.41 -3.11 -4.84
N THR A 139 -21.27 -2.90 -4.16
CA THR A 139 -19.93 -3.18 -4.68
C THR A 139 -19.72 -4.68 -4.86
N LEU A 140 -20.05 -5.47 -3.85
CA LEU A 140 -19.92 -6.93 -3.87
C LEU A 140 -20.75 -7.56 -5.01
N ASN A 141 -21.95 -7.02 -5.26
CA ASN A 141 -22.88 -7.53 -6.28
C ASN A 141 -22.69 -6.88 -7.67
N GLY A 142 -21.73 -5.97 -7.84
CA GLY A 142 -21.47 -5.33 -9.13
C GLY A 142 -22.50 -4.29 -9.59
N ASP A 143 -23.25 -3.66 -8.67
CA ASP A 143 -24.13 -2.53 -8.99
C ASP A 143 -23.30 -1.25 -9.22
N ILE A 144 -22.71 -1.19 -10.41
CA ILE A 144 -21.88 -0.09 -10.89
C ILE A 144 -22.59 1.26 -10.74
N LYS A 145 -23.91 1.30 -10.98
CA LYS A 145 -24.65 2.56 -10.98
C LYS A 145 -24.72 3.16 -9.58
N SER A 146 -25.03 2.34 -8.58
CA SER A 146 -25.08 2.79 -7.18
C SER A 146 -23.71 3.20 -6.67
N VAL A 147 -22.67 2.41 -6.96
CA VAL A 147 -21.29 2.69 -6.55
C VAL A 147 -20.77 3.99 -7.18
N LEU A 148 -20.88 4.14 -8.51
CA LEU A 148 -20.42 5.35 -9.20
C LEU A 148 -21.20 6.60 -8.77
N ARG A 149 -22.51 6.48 -8.52
CA ARG A 149 -23.32 7.60 -8.02
C ARG A 149 -22.81 8.07 -6.66
N TRP A 150 -22.44 7.14 -5.78
CA TRP A 150 -21.93 7.47 -4.45
C TRP A 150 -20.53 8.08 -4.51
N ILE A 151 -19.61 7.51 -5.29
CA ILE A 151 -18.25 8.06 -5.47
C ILE A 151 -18.33 9.50 -6.00
N ASN A 152 -19.17 9.74 -7.00
CA ASN A 152 -19.27 11.05 -7.64
C ASN A 152 -20.09 12.10 -6.85
N LEU A 153 -20.72 11.70 -5.73
CA LEU A 153 -21.58 12.61 -4.97
C LEU A 153 -20.78 13.70 -4.23
N ASN A 154 -19.55 13.40 -3.81
CA ASN A 154 -18.66 14.38 -3.20
C ASN A 154 -17.25 14.26 -3.76
N ARG A 155 -16.82 15.26 -4.53
CA ARG A 155 -15.49 15.28 -5.18
C ARG A 155 -14.35 15.73 -4.25
N THR A 156 -14.66 16.17 -3.04
CA THR A 156 -13.63 16.54 -2.05
C THR A 156 -13.20 15.37 -1.17
N GLU A 157 -13.93 14.25 -1.24
CA GLU A 157 -13.64 13.04 -0.47
C GLU A 157 -12.99 12.00 -1.39
N ASP A 158 -11.99 11.29 -0.88
CA ASP A 158 -11.39 10.16 -1.58
C ASP A 158 -12.27 8.90 -1.43
N ARG A 159 -13.42 8.92 -2.10
CA ARG A 159 -14.38 7.81 -2.08
C ARG A 159 -13.93 6.61 -2.91
N ALA A 160 -12.95 6.77 -3.80
CA ALA A 160 -12.39 5.66 -4.56
C ALA A 160 -11.59 4.71 -3.65
N ASN A 161 -10.96 5.26 -2.61
CA ASN A 161 -10.18 4.53 -1.58
C ASN A 161 -10.92 4.35 -0.25
N ALA A 162 -12.23 4.58 -0.24
CA ALA A 162 -13.03 4.38 0.95
C ALA A 162 -13.03 2.92 1.39
N THR A 163 -12.95 2.71 2.70
CA THR A 163 -12.97 1.39 3.32
C THR A 163 -14.32 1.08 3.94
N SER A 164 -14.65 -0.20 4.08
CA SER A 164 -15.73 -0.64 4.95
C SER A 164 -15.42 -0.28 6.41
N LYS A 165 -16.40 -0.40 7.30
CA LYS A 165 -16.15 -0.29 8.74
C LYS A 165 -15.25 -1.45 9.21
N ALA A 166 -14.61 -1.26 10.36
CA ALA A 166 -13.72 -2.25 10.99
C ALA A 166 -14.38 -3.62 11.23
N GLU A 167 -15.71 -3.66 11.45
CA GLU A 167 -16.48 -4.91 11.55
C GLU A 167 -16.41 -5.77 10.27
N HIS A 168 -16.03 -5.18 9.15
CA HIS A 168 -15.87 -5.81 7.83
C HIS A 168 -14.40 -5.83 7.36
N ALA A 169 -13.45 -5.84 8.29
CA ALA A 169 -12.01 -5.95 8.01
C ALA A 169 -11.42 -4.79 7.18
N ASP A 170 -12.05 -3.60 7.22
CA ASP A 170 -11.59 -2.38 6.55
C ASP A 170 -11.27 -2.56 5.05
N LEU A 171 -12.07 -3.40 4.35
CA LEU A 171 -11.91 -3.67 2.93
C LEU A 171 -12.23 -2.43 2.09
N SER A 172 -11.40 -2.12 1.11
CA SER A 172 -11.64 -1.07 0.14
C SER A 172 -12.68 -1.48 -0.91
N ALA A 173 -13.24 -0.49 -1.62
CA ALA A 173 -14.17 -0.76 -2.73
C ALA A 173 -13.55 -1.67 -3.80
N LEU A 174 -12.24 -1.51 -4.05
CA LEU A 174 -11.50 -2.34 -5.01
C LEU A 174 -11.45 -3.80 -4.54
N GLN A 175 -11.12 -4.03 -3.26
CA GLN A 175 -11.02 -5.36 -2.68
C GLN A 175 -12.39 -6.05 -2.62
N ILE A 176 -13.45 -5.34 -2.25
CA ILE A 176 -14.82 -5.87 -2.23
C ILE A 176 -15.27 -6.25 -3.64
N ALA A 177 -15.03 -5.39 -4.64
CA ALA A 177 -15.36 -5.67 -6.03
C ALA A 177 -14.57 -6.87 -6.57
N ALA A 178 -13.32 -7.04 -6.11
CA ALA A 178 -12.50 -8.18 -6.47
C ALA A 178 -13.04 -9.49 -5.86
N LEU A 179 -13.39 -9.49 -4.56
CA LEU A 179 -14.03 -10.64 -3.89
C LEU A 179 -15.38 -11.02 -4.52
N GLY A 180 -16.13 -10.03 -5.01
CA GLY A 180 -17.36 -10.23 -5.76
C GLY A 180 -17.17 -10.65 -7.22
N ILE A 181 -15.92 -10.76 -7.70
CA ILE A 181 -15.55 -11.10 -9.08
C ILE A 181 -16.19 -10.12 -10.08
N GLN A 182 -16.03 -8.81 -9.84
CA GLN A 182 -16.65 -7.74 -10.63
C GLN A 182 -15.62 -6.98 -11.50
N PRO A 183 -15.13 -7.56 -12.62
CA PRO A 183 -14.01 -6.99 -13.39
C PRO A 183 -14.30 -5.61 -14.00
N ALA A 184 -15.56 -5.37 -14.41
CA ALA A 184 -15.98 -4.07 -14.93
C ALA A 184 -15.92 -2.98 -13.84
N LEU A 185 -16.39 -3.31 -12.63
CA LEU A 185 -16.33 -2.40 -11.50
C LEU A 185 -14.89 -2.16 -11.04
N VAL A 186 -14.07 -3.21 -10.95
CA VAL A 186 -12.63 -3.09 -10.64
C VAL A 186 -11.92 -2.17 -11.61
N THR A 187 -12.16 -2.31 -12.93
CA THR A 187 -11.59 -1.41 -13.94
C THR A 187 -12.00 0.05 -13.70
N LEU A 188 -13.28 0.28 -13.40
CA LEU A 188 -13.81 1.63 -13.16
C LEU A 188 -13.23 2.26 -11.88
N LEU A 189 -13.08 1.47 -10.81
CA LEU A 189 -12.49 1.93 -9.56
C LEU A 189 -11.02 2.33 -9.76
N LEU A 190 -10.23 1.52 -10.47
CA LEU A 190 -8.84 1.85 -10.81
C LEU A 190 -8.74 3.12 -11.67
N GLN A 191 -9.64 3.30 -12.64
CA GLN A 191 -9.73 4.54 -13.42
C GLN A 191 -10.07 5.78 -12.58
N LEU A 192 -10.76 5.59 -11.45
CA LEU A 192 -11.11 6.65 -10.51
C LEU A 192 -10.04 6.91 -9.45
N GLY A 193 -8.89 6.22 -9.53
CA GLY A 193 -7.77 6.39 -8.61
C GLY A 193 -7.84 5.51 -7.37
N ALA A 194 -8.58 4.39 -7.42
CA ALA A 194 -8.47 3.38 -6.38
C ALA A 194 -7.04 2.83 -6.31
N ASP A 195 -6.49 2.77 -5.11
CA ASP A 195 -5.17 2.25 -4.79
C ASP A 195 -5.19 0.73 -4.96
N ILE A 196 -4.38 0.28 -5.92
CA ILE A 196 -4.27 -1.12 -6.30
C ILE A 196 -3.63 -1.98 -5.22
N ASP A 197 -2.74 -1.38 -4.43
CA ASP A 197 -1.93 -2.05 -3.42
C ASP A 197 -2.38 -1.72 -2.00
N GLN A 198 -3.58 -1.14 -1.84
CA GLN A 198 -4.19 -0.89 -0.53
C GLN A 198 -4.21 -2.19 0.28
N ARG A 199 -3.76 -2.10 1.53
CA ARG A 199 -3.61 -3.23 2.45
C ARG A 199 -4.75 -3.25 3.45
N ILE A 200 -5.38 -4.41 3.65
CA ILE A 200 -6.32 -4.58 4.77
C ILE A 200 -5.58 -4.77 6.10
N SER A 201 -6.35 -4.90 7.18
CA SER A 201 -5.85 -5.09 8.54
C SER A 201 -4.94 -6.31 8.74
N ASP A 202 -4.95 -7.30 7.85
CA ASP A 202 -4.03 -8.46 7.90
C ASP A 202 -2.78 -8.30 7.01
N GLY A 203 -2.67 -7.16 6.32
CA GLY A 203 -1.59 -6.82 5.41
C GLY A 203 -1.78 -7.32 3.97
N SER A 204 -2.92 -7.94 3.64
CA SER A 204 -3.24 -8.46 2.30
C SER A 204 -3.66 -7.36 1.33
N THR A 205 -3.22 -7.49 0.08
CA THR A 205 -3.71 -6.70 -1.06
C THR A 205 -4.87 -7.40 -1.77
N SER A 206 -5.54 -6.70 -2.69
CA SER A 206 -6.57 -7.29 -3.57
C SER A 206 -6.08 -8.53 -4.30
N ILE A 207 -4.84 -8.52 -4.81
CA ILE A 207 -4.26 -9.67 -5.52
C ILE A 207 -3.93 -10.82 -4.57
N SER A 208 -3.39 -10.52 -3.39
CA SER A 208 -3.12 -11.54 -2.36
C SER A 208 -4.42 -12.24 -1.94
N LEU A 209 -5.49 -11.48 -1.70
CA LEU A 209 -6.80 -12.02 -1.32
C LEU A 209 -7.34 -13.00 -2.37
N LEU A 210 -7.26 -12.67 -3.66
CA LEU A 210 -7.74 -13.55 -4.73
C LEU A 210 -6.92 -14.84 -4.88
N ILE A 211 -5.62 -14.77 -4.63
CA ILE A 211 -4.74 -15.95 -4.70
C ILE A 211 -4.97 -16.86 -3.48
N HIS A 212 -5.16 -16.28 -2.29
CA HIS A 212 -5.31 -17.03 -1.04
C HIS A 212 -6.75 -17.44 -0.71
N SER A 213 -7.78 -16.89 -1.37
CA SER A 213 -9.20 -17.24 -1.12
C SER A 213 -9.57 -18.68 -1.50
N GLY A 214 -8.61 -19.47 -1.98
CA GLY A 214 -8.66 -20.93 -1.86
C GLY A 214 -9.34 -21.65 -3.00
N ARG A 215 -9.22 -21.10 -4.22
CA ARG A 215 -9.35 -21.81 -5.51
C ARG A 215 -9.25 -20.78 -6.63
N ILE A 216 -8.10 -20.63 -7.27
CA ILE A 216 -8.03 -19.98 -8.59
C ILE A 216 -8.67 -20.92 -9.64
N ALA A 217 -9.94 -21.30 -9.44
CA ALA A 217 -10.57 -22.38 -10.19
C ALA A 217 -11.32 -21.84 -11.40
N SER A 218 -12.00 -20.71 -11.26
CA SER A 218 -12.80 -20.10 -12.32
C SER A 218 -11.91 -19.34 -13.32
N ALA A 219 -12.39 -19.23 -14.56
CA ALA A 219 -11.75 -18.36 -15.55
C ALA A 219 -11.84 -16.88 -15.14
N GLU A 220 -12.92 -16.51 -14.46
CA GLU A 220 -13.21 -15.14 -14.04
C GLU A 220 -12.21 -14.66 -12.97
N GLU A 221 -11.83 -15.51 -12.01
CA GLU A 221 -10.77 -15.22 -11.03
C GLU A 221 -9.41 -15.02 -11.70
N ARG A 222 -9.06 -15.88 -12.67
CA ARG A 222 -7.80 -15.76 -13.43
C ARG A 222 -7.74 -14.46 -14.23
N ASP A 223 -8.84 -14.10 -14.90
CA ASP A 223 -8.94 -12.87 -15.67
C ASP A 223 -8.85 -11.64 -14.76
N LEU A 224 -9.41 -11.72 -13.55
CA LEU A 224 -9.32 -10.65 -12.57
C LEU A 224 -7.90 -10.49 -12.00
N ILE A 225 -7.19 -11.58 -11.71
CA ILE A 225 -5.77 -11.54 -11.32
C ILE A 225 -4.95 -10.88 -12.42
N ARG A 226 -5.16 -11.26 -13.69
CA ARG A 226 -4.50 -10.63 -14.84
C ARG A 226 -4.84 -9.15 -14.94
N LEU A 227 -6.09 -8.77 -14.68
CA LEU A 227 -6.50 -7.38 -14.68
C LEU A 227 -5.68 -6.59 -13.65
N LEU A 228 -5.66 -7.01 -12.38
CA LEU A 228 -4.90 -6.34 -11.32
C LEU A 228 -3.41 -6.23 -11.68
N LEU A 229 -2.81 -7.33 -12.12
CA LEU A 229 -1.42 -7.37 -12.60
C LEU A 229 -1.16 -6.37 -13.75
N SER A 230 -2.09 -6.29 -14.71
CA SER A 230 -2.00 -5.37 -15.85
C SER A 230 -2.06 -3.90 -15.45
N TRP A 231 -2.71 -3.59 -14.32
CA TRP A 231 -2.77 -2.27 -13.70
C TRP A 231 -1.62 -2.00 -12.73
N GLY A 232 -0.72 -2.97 -12.56
CA GLY A 232 0.54 -2.77 -11.87
C GLY A 232 0.58 -3.25 -10.42
N ALA A 233 -0.40 -4.05 -9.98
CA ALA A 233 -0.45 -4.64 -8.65
C ALA A 233 0.93 -5.21 -8.25
N SER A 234 1.42 -4.81 -7.10
CA SER A 234 2.72 -5.20 -6.60
C SER A 234 2.62 -6.29 -5.54
N PHE A 235 3.76 -6.92 -5.28
CA PHE A 235 3.92 -7.91 -4.22
C PHE A 235 4.94 -7.40 -3.24
N PHE A 236 4.66 -7.60 -1.97
CA PHE A 236 5.54 -7.16 -0.90
C PHE A 236 6.62 -8.21 -0.64
N SER A 237 7.70 -7.85 0.03
CA SER A 237 8.75 -8.82 0.37
C SER A 237 8.35 -9.78 1.50
N GLU A 238 7.22 -9.52 2.16
CA GLU A 238 6.89 -9.99 3.50
C GLU A 238 5.40 -10.41 3.59
N GLY A 239 5.14 -11.57 4.20
CA GLY A 239 3.80 -12.06 4.54
C GLY A 239 3.08 -12.84 3.45
N ASP A 240 1.79 -13.06 3.65
CA ASP A 240 0.89 -13.72 2.69
C ASP A 240 0.83 -12.93 1.36
N SER A 241 1.06 -11.62 1.40
CA SER A 241 1.20 -10.76 0.21
C SER A 241 2.54 -10.91 -0.51
N SER A 242 3.41 -11.83 -0.08
CA SER A 242 4.72 -11.97 -0.70
C SER A 242 4.63 -12.64 -2.07
N LYS A 243 5.46 -12.17 -3.01
CA LYS A 243 5.49 -12.71 -4.38
C LYS A 243 5.70 -14.22 -4.37
N ARG A 244 6.63 -14.68 -3.53
CA ARG A 244 6.96 -16.10 -3.40
C ARG A 244 5.78 -16.91 -2.88
N GLU A 245 5.13 -16.46 -1.81
CA GLU A 245 3.97 -17.16 -1.24
C GLU A 245 2.83 -17.26 -2.26
N CYS A 246 2.53 -16.15 -2.96
CA CYS A 246 1.53 -16.13 -4.02
C CYS A 246 1.83 -17.12 -5.16
N VAL A 247 3.11 -17.26 -5.54
CA VAL A 247 3.55 -18.25 -6.54
C VAL A 247 3.38 -19.68 -6.02
N ASP A 248 3.75 -19.94 -4.77
CA ASP A 248 3.68 -21.27 -4.17
C ASP A 248 2.20 -21.71 -4.01
N VAL A 249 1.32 -20.81 -3.57
CA VAL A 249 -0.14 -21.04 -3.50
C VAL A 249 -0.72 -21.33 -4.88
N ALA A 250 -0.42 -20.51 -5.89
CA ALA A 250 -0.92 -20.73 -7.25
C ALA A 250 -0.45 -22.08 -7.84
N ARG A 251 0.79 -22.51 -7.55
CA ARG A 251 1.31 -23.83 -7.97
C ARG A 251 0.61 -24.98 -7.25
N ASN A 252 0.36 -24.87 -5.94
CA ASN A 252 -0.35 -25.88 -5.17
C ASN A 252 -1.79 -26.08 -5.67
N ASP A 253 -2.41 -25.02 -6.17
CA ASP A 253 -3.73 -25.05 -6.80
C ASP A 253 -3.71 -25.51 -8.28
N ASN A 254 -2.56 -25.94 -8.81
CA ASN A 254 -2.34 -26.32 -10.23
C ASN A 254 -2.55 -25.18 -11.24
N ASN A 255 -2.48 -23.92 -10.80
CA ASN A 255 -2.59 -22.74 -11.65
C ASN A 255 -1.22 -22.24 -12.09
N HIS A 256 -0.48 -23.10 -12.80
CA HIS A 256 0.87 -22.82 -13.28
C HIS A 256 0.96 -21.54 -14.12
N GLU A 257 -0.08 -21.25 -14.91
CA GLU A 257 -0.09 -20.04 -15.74
C GLU A 257 -0.11 -18.74 -14.93
N ILE A 258 -0.87 -18.71 -13.83
CA ILE A 258 -0.88 -17.56 -12.91
C ILE A 258 0.42 -17.50 -12.13
N ALA A 259 0.94 -18.64 -11.68
CA ALA A 259 2.23 -18.70 -11.00
C ALA A 259 3.36 -18.12 -11.88
N ASP A 260 3.45 -18.55 -13.14
CA ASP A 260 4.45 -18.06 -14.08
C ASP A 260 4.26 -16.57 -14.41
N LEU A 261 3.00 -16.12 -14.49
CA LEU A 261 2.69 -14.71 -14.72
C LEU A 261 3.12 -13.83 -13.54
N VAL A 262 2.84 -14.26 -12.30
CA VAL A 262 3.28 -13.57 -11.09
C VAL A 262 4.81 -13.59 -10.99
N ASP A 263 5.44 -14.71 -11.32
CA ASP A 263 6.90 -14.86 -11.27
C ASP A 263 7.63 -14.02 -12.33
N SER A 264 6.96 -13.71 -13.46
CA SER A 264 7.52 -12.89 -14.52
C SER A 264 7.99 -11.50 -14.04
N GLU A 265 9.05 -10.98 -14.68
CA GLU A 265 9.63 -9.66 -14.33
C GLU A 265 8.62 -8.52 -14.50
N LEU A 266 7.76 -8.61 -15.51
CA LEU A 266 6.77 -7.59 -15.81
C LEU A 266 5.46 -7.80 -15.06
N GLY A 267 5.26 -8.95 -14.41
CA GLY A 267 4.06 -9.25 -13.62
C GLY A 267 2.76 -8.93 -14.38
N GLY A 268 2.68 -9.23 -15.68
CA GLY A 268 1.50 -8.94 -16.51
C GLY A 268 1.22 -7.47 -16.86
N ARG A 269 2.11 -6.53 -16.53
CA ARG A 269 1.99 -5.11 -16.88
C ARG A 269 1.93 -4.91 -18.39
N ARG A 270 1.05 -4.00 -18.84
CA ARG A 270 0.76 -3.77 -20.27
C ARG A 270 1.90 -3.08 -21.04
N CYS A 271 2.96 -2.64 -20.36
CA CYS A 271 4.08 -1.92 -20.97
C CYS A 271 5.40 -2.67 -20.72
N GLU A 272 6.07 -3.09 -21.79
CA GLU A 272 7.50 -3.40 -21.77
C GLU A 272 8.27 -2.07 -21.68
N ILE A 273 9.20 -1.93 -20.71
CA ILE A 273 10.18 -0.84 -20.75
C ILE A 273 11.19 -1.20 -21.85
N VAL A 274 10.87 -0.85 -23.09
CA VAL A 274 11.80 -0.93 -24.22
C VAL A 274 12.62 0.36 -24.28
N ASN A 275 13.95 0.21 -24.16
CA ASN A 275 15.01 1.24 -24.21
C ASN A 275 15.36 1.95 -22.89
N LEU A 276 15.92 1.22 -21.92
CA LEU A 276 16.94 1.81 -21.05
C LEU A 276 18.31 1.37 -21.54
N SER A 277 18.96 2.22 -22.33
CA SER A 277 20.41 2.24 -22.50
C SER A 277 20.87 3.69 -22.39
N PRO A 278 22.02 3.92 -21.74
CA PRO A 278 22.44 5.22 -21.20
C PRO A 278 22.77 6.28 -22.26
#